data_AF-A0A7C4CNL2-F1
#
_entry.id   AF-A0A7C4CNL2-F1
#
_cell.length_a   1.000
_cell.length_b   1.000
_cell.length_c   1.000
_cell.angle_alpha   90.00
_cell.angle_beta   90.00
_cell.angle_gamma   90.00
#
_symmetry.space_group_name_H-M   'P 1'
#
loop_
_entity.id
_entity.type
_entity.pdbx_description
1 polymer ?
#
loop_
_entity_poly.entity_id
_entity_poly.type
_entity_poly.pdbx_seq_one_letter_code
_entity_poly.pdbx_strand_id
1 'polypeptide(L)'
;MSRKVGYGGYALAVLLISIAIDGILVSTGYGDPLILVSLPLVLLGLYTLFFSILAADWKYYLIWGLILSCLGFSLFSTFLTGNLLLNLSISLIIIVVIGVILSRVSRR
;
A
#
# COMPACT_ATOMS: atom_id res chain seq x y z
N MET A 1 5.57 25.92 -17.34
CA MET A 1 5.49 24.46 -17.56
C MET A 1 5.68 23.76 -16.22
N SER A 2 4.58 23.37 -15.57
CA SER A 2 4.65 22.62 -14.31
C SER A 2 5.18 21.21 -14.61
N ARG A 3 6.37 20.87 -14.11
CA ARG A 3 6.91 19.51 -14.16
C ARG A 3 5.93 18.63 -13.37
N LYS A 4 5.02 17.96 -14.06
CA LYS A 4 4.21 16.88 -13.47
C LYS A 4 5.20 15.84 -12.96
N VAL A 5 5.39 15.78 -11.64
CA VAL A 5 6.22 14.75 -11.00
C VAL A 5 5.64 13.40 -11.46
N GLY A 6 6.43 12.66 -12.23
CA GLY A 6 5.97 11.44 -12.90
C GLY A 6 5.79 10.31 -11.89
N TYR A 7 4.61 10.20 -11.29
CA TYR A 7 4.25 9.14 -10.34
C TYR A 7 4.63 7.74 -10.85
N GLY A 8 4.30 7.45 -12.12
CA GLY A 8 4.47 6.11 -12.70
C GLY A 8 5.92 5.61 -12.71
N GLY A 9 6.90 6.48 -13.02
CA GLY A 9 8.30 6.07 -13.10
C GLY A 9 8.88 5.69 -11.73
N TYR A 10 8.58 6.49 -10.70
CA TYR A 10 9.03 6.23 -9.34
C TYR A 10 8.25 5.10 -8.66
N ALA A 11 6.94 5.00 -8.90
CA ALA A 11 6.12 3.88 -8.43
C ALA A 11 6.64 2.54 -8.99
N LEU A 12 7.01 2.52 -10.27
CA LEU A 12 7.61 1.34 -10.91
C LEU A 12 8.99 1.00 -10.33
N ALA A 13 9.82 2.01 -10.05
CA ALA A 13 11.11 1.79 -9.39
C ALA A 13 10.94 1.22 -7.97
N VAL A 14 9.99 1.75 -7.18
CA VAL A 14 9.67 1.24 -5.84
C VAL A 14 9.16 -0.21 -5.92
N LEU A 15 8.29 -0.51 -6.88
CA LEU A 15 7.83 -1.89 -7.11
C LEU A 15 8.98 -2.84 -7.47
N LEU A 16 9.86 -2.47 -8.42
CA LEU A 16 10.98 -3.31 -8.83
C LEU A 16 11.97 -3.58 -7.69
N ILE A 17 12.29 -2.55 -6.90
CA ILE A 17 13.16 -2.70 -5.73
C ILE A 17 12.51 -3.63 -4.70
N SER A 18 11.21 -3.47 -4.47
CA SER A 18 10.48 -4.29 -3.51
C SER A 18 10.44 -5.76 -3.96
N ILE A 19 10.12 -6.02 -5.23
CA ILE A 19 10.13 -7.37 -5.82
C ILE A 19 11.52 -7.99 -5.74
N ALA A 20 12.59 -7.22 -5.96
CA ALA A 20 13.95 -7.71 -5.83
C ALA A 20 14.27 -8.12 -4.37
N ILE A 21 13.83 -7.33 -3.39
CA ILE A 21 13.98 -7.65 -1.96
C ILE A 21 13.20 -8.93 -1.62
N ASP A 22 11.97 -9.09 -2.10
CA ASP A 22 11.20 -10.31 -1.85
C ASP A 22 11.81 -11.54 -2.53
N GLY A 23 12.34 -11.38 -3.75
CA GLY A 23 13.08 -12.44 -4.44
C GLY A 23 14.30 -12.92 -3.65
N ILE A 24 15.01 -11.99 -2.99
CA ILE A 24 16.12 -12.32 -2.09
C ILE A 24 15.59 -13.07 -0.86
N LEU A 25 14.50 -12.62 -0.23
CA LEU A 25 13.89 -13.28 0.92
C LEU A 25 13.44 -14.72 0.61
N VAL A 26 12.85 -14.96 -0.57
CA VAL A 26 12.51 -16.34 -0.99
C VAL A 26 13.74 -17.22 -1.16
N SER A 27 14.80 -16.67 -1.77
CA SER A 27 16.02 -17.43 -2.00
C SER A 27 16.70 -17.87 -0.70
N THR A 28 16.45 -17.19 0.42
CA THR A 28 16.97 -17.54 1.75
C THR A 28 16.05 -18.44 2.57
N GLY A 29 14.96 -18.93 1.97
CA GLY A 29 13.98 -19.79 2.64
C GLY A 29 12.93 -19.04 3.45
N TYR A 30 12.92 -17.70 3.40
CA TYR A 30 11.85 -16.87 3.94
C TYR A 30 10.72 -16.73 2.91
N GLY A 31 9.68 -17.56 3.04
CA GLY A 31 8.32 -17.06 2.83
C GLY A 31 7.46 -17.78 1.78
N ASP A 32 6.24 -18.08 2.21
CA ASP A 32 5.11 -18.40 1.36
C ASP A 32 4.82 -17.27 0.35
N PRO A 33 4.34 -17.59 -0.88
CA PRO A 33 4.10 -16.63 -1.96
C PRO A 33 3.17 -15.47 -1.61
N LEU A 34 2.27 -15.64 -0.63
CA LEU A 34 1.39 -14.57 -0.14
C LEU A 34 2.13 -13.47 0.63
N ILE A 35 3.25 -13.80 1.25
CA ILE A 35 4.05 -12.87 2.06
C ILE A 35 4.94 -12.01 1.16
N LEU A 36 5.43 -12.58 0.04
CA LEU A 36 6.19 -11.85 -0.97
C LEU A 36 5.45 -10.66 -1.56
N VAL A 37 4.13 -10.70 -1.59
CA VAL A 37 3.36 -9.61 -2.18
C VAL A 37 3.07 -8.52 -1.14
N SER A 38 3.28 -8.80 0.15
CA SER A 38 3.01 -7.84 1.23
C SER A 38 3.97 -6.65 1.22
N LEU A 39 5.28 -6.89 1.08
CA LEU A 39 6.33 -5.88 1.16
C LEU A 39 6.25 -4.84 0.02
N PRO A 40 6.04 -5.24 -1.25
CA PRO A 40 5.82 -4.32 -2.37
C PRO A 40 4.54 -3.52 -2.21
N LEU A 41 3.46 -4.13 -1.71
CA LEU A 41 2.22 -3.41 -1.47
C LEU A 41 2.37 -2.35 -0.39
N VAL A 42 3.05 -2.66 0.72
CA VAL A 42 3.31 -1.68 1.78
C VAL A 42 4.18 -0.55 1.26
N LEU A 43 5.30 -0.86 0.59
CA LEU A 43 6.23 0.17 0.09
C LEU A 43 5.59 1.06 -0.98
N LEU A 44 4.84 0.46 -1.92
CA LEU A 44 4.09 1.21 -2.92
C LEU A 44 2.97 2.04 -2.28
N GLY A 45 2.26 1.49 -1.29
CA GLY A 45 1.21 2.18 -0.56
C GLY A 45 1.73 3.41 0.17
N LEU A 46 2.84 3.27 0.91
CA LEU A 46 3.52 4.37 1.60
C LEU A 46 4.03 5.42 0.61
N TYR A 47 4.69 5.00 -0.47
CA TYR A 47 5.12 5.91 -1.53
C TYR A 47 3.95 6.71 -2.09
N THR A 48 2.82 6.05 -2.35
CA THR A 48 1.62 6.69 -2.90
C THR A 48 0.98 7.65 -1.90
N LEU A 49 1.03 7.35 -0.60
CA LEU A 49 0.61 8.27 0.46
C LEU A 49 1.47 9.52 0.50
N PHE A 50 2.80 9.38 0.48
CA PHE A 50 3.71 10.53 0.42
C PHE A 50 3.52 11.35 -0.85
N PHE A 51 3.37 10.68 -2.00
CA PHE A 51 3.12 11.33 -3.28
C PHE A 51 1.81 12.13 -3.28
N SER A 52 0.78 11.65 -2.57
CA SER A 52 -0.52 12.31 -2.51
C SER A 52 -0.45 13.77 -2.03
N ILE A 53 0.51 14.10 -1.15
CA ILE A 53 0.73 15.45 -0.61
C ILE A 53 1.15 16.44 -1.71
N LEU A 54 1.84 15.94 -2.74
CA LEU A 54 2.40 16.74 -3.83
C LEU A 54 1.55 16.68 -5.11
N ALA A 55 0.52 15.83 -5.13
CA ALA A 55 -0.32 15.59 -6.30
C ALA A 55 -1.48 16.58 -6.37
N ALA A 56 -1.81 17.04 -7.58
CA ALA A 56 -3.01 17.85 -7.81
C ALA A 56 -4.29 17.09 -7.43
N ASP A 57 -4.35 15.79 -7.74
CA ASP A 57 -5.46 14.89 -7.38
C ASP A 57 -5.19 14.15 -6.06
N TRP A 58 -4.80 14.89 -5.01
CA TRP A 58 -4.33 14.33 -3.73
C TRP A 58 -5.27 13.27 -3.13
N LYS A 59 -6.60 13.46 -3.23
CA LYS A 59 -7.60 12.53 -2.69
C LYS A 59 -7.51 11.14 -3.32
N TYR A 60 -7.29 11.07 -4.63
CA TYR A 60 -7.20 9.81 -5.35
C TYR A 60 -5.98 9.00 -4.89
N TYR A 61 -4.81 9.65 -4.89
CA TYR A 61 -3.56 9.01 -4.46
C TYR A 61 -3.58 8.67 -2.96
N LEU A 62 -4.22 9.49 -2.13
CA LEU A 62 -4.33 9.22 -0.69
C LEU A 62 -5.20 7.98 -0.41
N ILE A 63 -6.34 7.83 -1.10
CA ILE A 63 -7.19 6.64 -0.97
C ILE A 63 -6.47 5.39 -1.47
N TRP A 64 -5.83 5.47 -2.65
CA TRP A 64 -5.09 4.33 -3.20
C TRP A 64 -3.89 3.93 -2.35
N GLY A 65 -3.14 4.90 -1.82
CA GLY A 65 -2.03 4.64 -0.91
C GLY A 65 -2.48 3.97 0.39
N LEU A 66 -3.62 4.37 0.95
CA LEU A 66 -4.22 3.74 2.13
C LEU A 66 -4.65 2.30 1.85
N ILE A 67 -5.32 2.06 0.72
CA ILE A 67 -5.76 0.71 0.31
C ILE A 67 -4.56 -0.22 0.18
N LEU A 68 -3.54 0.20 -0.57
CA LEU A 68 -2.33 -0.59 -0.80
C LEU A 68 -1.57 -0.86 0.50
N SER A 69 -1.45 0.14 1.37
CA SER A 69 -0.80 -0.01 2.68
C SER A 69 -1.57 -0.95 3.60
N CYS A 70 -2.90 -0.83 3.67
CA CYS A 70 -3.75 -1.71 4.48
C CYS A 70 -3.72 -3.16 3.98
N LEU A 71 -3.79 -3.37 2.67
CA LEU A 71 -3.69 -4.72 2.09
C LEU A 71 -2.31 -5.33 2.34
N GLY A 72 -1.24 -4.56 2.13
CA GLY A 72 0.13 -5.02 2.42
C GLY A 72 0.32 -5.36 3.89
N PHE A 73 -0.17 -4.51 4.81
CA PHE A 73 -0.08 -4.74 6.25
C PHE A 73 -0.94 -5.92 6.71
N SER A 74 -2.09 -6.13 6.08
CA SER A 74 -2.95 -7.30 6.32
C SER A 74 -2.26 -8.61 6.00
N LEU A 75 -1.64 -8.67 4.82
CA LEU A 75 -0.86 -9.83 4.36
C LEU A 75 0.35 -10.06 5.26
N PHE A 76 1.04 -8.99 5.66
CA PHE A 76 2.16 -9.08 6.60
C PHE A 76 1.73 -9.56 7.99
N SER A 77 0.63 -9.03 8.54
CA SER A 77 0.10 -9.42 9.85
C SER A 77 -0.40 -10.87 9.87
N THR A 78 -0.79 -11.41 8.71
CA THR A 78 -1.18 -12.81 8.55
C THR A 78 -0.02 -13.76 8.85
N PHE A 79 1.23 -13.35 8.60
CA PHE A 79 2.40 -14.11 9.04
C PHE A 79 2.47 -14.26 10.57
N LEU A 80 2.15 -13.19 11.30
CA LEU A 80 2.24 -13.16 12.76
C LEU A 80 1.06 -13.88 13.44
N THR A 81 -0.12 -13.86 12.81
CA THR A 81 -1.38 -14.27 13.45
C THR A 81 -1.99 -15.55 12.85
N GLY A 82 -1.52 -15.99 11.68
CA GLY A 82 -2.05 -17.15 10.96
C GLY A 82 -3.48 -17.01 10.43
N ASN A 83 -4.12 -15.85 10.60
CA ASN A 83 -5.55 -15.65 10.30
C ASN A 83 -5.79 -14.57 9.24
N LEU A 84 -5.70 -14.97 7.97
CA LEU A 84 -5.87 -14.07 6.81
C LEU A 84 -7.23 -13.36 6.81
N LEU A 85 -8.31 -14.10 7.05
CA LEU A 85 -9.68 -13.58 7.03
C LEU A 85 -9.88 -12.46 8.05
N LEU A 86 -9.35 -12.64 9.26
CA LEU A 86 -9.47 -11.65 10.33
C LEU A 86 -8.69 -10.38 9.97
N ASN A 87 -7.45 -10.52 9.51
CA ASN A 87 -6.62 -9.36 9.14
C ASN A 87 -7.18 -8.59 7.94
N LEU A 88 -7.73 -9.29 6.95
CA LEU A 88 -8.39 -8.65 5.80
C LEU A 88 -9.65 -7.92 6.23
N SER A 89 -10.45 -8.54 7.10
CA SER A 89 -11.68 -7.93 7.62
C SER A 89 -11.39 -6.63 8.39
N ILE A 90 -10.38 -6.64 9.27
CA ILE A 90 -9.94 -5.44 10.01
C ILE A 90 -9.47 -4.36 9.04
N SER A 91 -8.66 -4.74 8.04
CA SER A 91 -8.11 -3.79 7.06
C SER A 91 -9.21 -3.16 6.20
N LEU A 92 -10.23 -3.93 5.80
CA LEU A 92 -11.40 -3.41 5.09
C LEU A 92 -12.22 -2.45 5.94
N ILE A 93 -12.43 -2.75 7.22
CA ILE A 93 -13.12 -1.85 8.16
C ILE A 93 -12.37 -0.52 8.25
N ILE A 94 -11.04 -0.55 8.40
CA ILE A 94 -10.20 0.66 8.47
C ILE A 94 -10.33 1.49 7.18
N ILE A 95 -10.22 0.85 6.00
CA ILE A 95 -10.38 1.53 4.71
C ILE A 95 -11.75 2.20 4.60
N VAL A 96 -12.82 1.50 4.97
CA VAL A 96 -14.19 2.04 4.92
C VAL A 96 -14.34 3.22 5.87
N VAL A 97 -13.87 3.11 7.12
CA VAL A 97 -13.95 4.19 8.11
C VAL A 97 -13.20 5.43 7.63
N ILE A 98 -11.98 5.27 7.14
CA ILE A 98 -11.18 6.40 6.62
C ILE A 98 -11.84 7.02 5.38
N GLY A 99 -12.36 6.19 4.46
CA GLY A 99 -13.11 6.67 3.29
C GLY A 99 -14.33 7.50 3.67
N VAL A 100 -15.10 7.05 4.67
CA VAL A 100 -16.25 7.80 5.20
C VAL A 100 -15.81 9.13 5.83
N ILE A 101 -14.75 9.14 6.64
CA ILE A 101 -14.21 10.37 7.25
C ILE A 101 -13.79 11.37 6.17
N LEU A 102 -13.00 10.94 5.19
CA LEU A 102 -12.54 11.79 4.08
C LEU A 102 -13.71 12.35 3.26
N SER A 103 -14.75 11.55 3.02
CA SER A 103 -15.94 11.99 2.29
C SER A 103 -16.70 13.11 3.02
N ARG A 104 -16.70 13.10 4.35
CA ARG A 104 -17.34 14.13 5.19
C ARG A 104 -16.50 15.39 5.27
N VAL A 105 -15.18 15.26 5.39
CA VAL A 105 -14.25 16.41 5.37
C VAL A 105 -14.32 17.15 4.04
N SER A 106 -14.45 16.43 2.92
CA SER A 106 -14.53 17.04 1.59
C SER A 106 -15.82 17.82 1.30
N ARG A 107 -16.87 17.71 2.14
CA ARG A 107 -18.14 18.43 1.96
C ARG A 107 -18.21 19.73 2.75
N ARG A 108 -17.19 20.04 3.56
CA ARG A 108 -17.01 21.34 4.22
C ARG A 108 -16.01 22.17 3.44
#